data_AF-A0A292S4D4-F1
#
_entry.id   AF-A0A292S4D4-F1
#
_cell.length_a   1.000
_cell.length_b   1.000
_cell.length_c   1.000
_cell.angle_alpha   90.00
_cell.angle_beta   90.00
_cell.angle_gamma   90.00
#
_symmetry.space_group_name_H-M   'P 1'
#
loop_
_entity.id
_entity.type
_entity.pdbx_description
1 polymer ?
#
loop_
_entity_poly.entity_id
_entity_poly.type
_entity_poly.pdbx_seq_one_letter_code
_entity_poly.pdbx_strand_id
1 'polypeptide(L)'
;MLKLNFRNTDSMIIGEENGLNLSLEFENYKETISNIIKSLNQRKDKPGQWLQWMNLGYNEETVWYVKEFASMVENRFENILVLGIGGSALGGLAVTEALLKPYWNLLTPEQRNGLPRIFFLDNIDPDSMNGLLDILDLKKTLVNVITKSGSTAETMSQYMIIKDRLEKELGDDYRRNIVATTDKKV
;
A
#
# COMPACT_ATOMS: atom_id res chain seq x y z
N MET A 1 18.97 10.75 -4.01
CA MET A 1 19.69 9.80 -3.14
C MET A 1 19.34 10.11 -1.69
N LEU A 2 18.80 9.14 -0.95
CA LEU A 2 18.50 9.31 0.48
C LEU A 2 19.82 9.44 1.27
N LYS A 3 19.84 10.28 2.30
CA LYS A 3 20.99 10.43 3.20
C LYS A 3 20.57 10.00 4.59
N LEU A 4 21.28 9.01 5.15
CA LEU A 4 21.14 8.64 6.56
C LEU A 4 22.12 9.50 7.37
N ASN A 5 21.60 10.30 8.30
CA ASN A 5 22.42 11.10 9.20
C ASN A 5 22.19 10.63 10.64
N PHE A 6 23.19 9.93 11.18
CA PHE A 6 23.20 9.43 12.56
C PHE A 6 24.13 10.24 13.47
N ARG A 7 24.58 11.44 13.04
CA ARG A 7 25.48 12.28 13.84
C ARG A 7 24.92 12.61 15.23
N ASN A 8 23.61 12.75 15.34
CA ASN A 8 22.95 13.09 16.60
C ASN A 8 22.81 11.90 17.55
N THR A 9 23.42 10.75 17.24
CA THR A 9 23.57 9.63 18.19
C THR A 9 25.00 9.55 18.75
N ASP A 10 25.93 10.38 18.26
CA ASP A 10 27.36 10.30 18.59
C ASP A 10 27.70 10.96 19.93
N SER A 11 28.65 10.39 20.67
CA SER A 11 29.14 10.92 21.94
C SER A 11 29.77 12.31 21.84
N MET A 12 30.31 12.70 20.69
CA MET A 12 30.80 14.07 20.46
C MET A 12 29.68 15.11 20.45
N ILE A 13 28.42 14.70 20.29
CA ILE A 13 27.24 15.59 20.27
C ILE A 13 26.42 15.47 21.55
N ILE A 14 26.16 14.25 22.01
CA ILE A 14 25.32 14.00 23.20
C ILE A 14 26.12 14.05 24.51
N GLY A 15 27.44 13.84 24.45
CA GLY A 15 28.32 13.63 25.61
C GLY A 15 28.65 12.15 25.82
N GLU A 16 29.80 11.87 26.45
CA GLU A 16 30.34 10.51 26.60
C GLU A 16 29.46 9.56 27.41
N GLU A 17 28.69 10.07 28.35
CA GLU A 17 27.83 9.26 29.22
C GLU A 17 26.61 8.67 28.49
N ASN A 18 26.05 9.41 27.52
CA ASN A 18 24.75 9.08 26.91
C ASN A 18 24.81 8.89 25.38
N GLY A 19 25.90 9.27 24.73
CA GLY A 19 26.09 9.11 23.28
C GLY A 19 26.92 7.87 22.91
N LEU A 20 26.77 7.42 21.67
CA LEU A 20 27.50 6.28 21.13
C LEU A 20 28.87 6.72 20.60
N ASN A 21 29.93 5.98 20.93
CA ASN A 21 31.18 6.10 20.18
C ASN A 21 31.03 5.33 18.87
N LEU A 22 30.54 5.98 17.82
CA LEU A 22 30.14 5.30 16.59
C LEU A 22 31.29 4.54 15.93
N SER A 23 32.52 5.08 15.95
CA SER A 23 33.69 4.39 15.41
C SER A 23 33.96 3.07 16.13
N LEU A 24 33.87 3.06 17.46
CA LEU A 24 34.06 1.85 18.26
C LEU A 24 32.90 0.86 18.06
N GLU A 25 31.65 1.35 18.08
CA GLU A 25 30.46 0.51 17.88
C GLU A 25 30.49 -0.19 16.50
N PHE A 26 30.81 0.54 15.43
CA PHE A 26 30.89 -0.05 14.10
C PHE A 26 32.03 -1.08 13.99
N GLU A 27 33.17 -0.88 14.65
CA GLU A 27 34.24 -1.88 14.66
C GLU A 27 33.83 -3.12 15.46
N ASN A 28 33.20 -2.94 16.63
CA ASN A 28 32.72 -4.04 17.48
C ASN A 28 31.69 -4.93 16.76
N TYR A 29 30.79 -4.33 15.98
CA TYR A 29 29.73 -5.06 15.27
C TYR A 29 30.05 -5.40 13.81
N LYS A 30 31.25 -5.07 13.32
CA LYS A 30 31.64 -5.23 11.92
C LYS A 30 31.40 -6.63 11.36
N GLU A 31 31.86 -7.66 12.07
CA GLU A 31 31.68 -9.05 11.65
C GLU A 31 30.21 -9.46 11.68
N THR A 32 29.49 -9.09 12.74
CA THR A 32 28.05 -9.37 12.88
C THR A 32 27.24 -8.74 11.76
N ILE A 33 27.46 -7.46 11.48
CA ILE A 33 26.81 -6.72 10.39
C ILE A 33 27.11 -7.37 9.04
N SER A 34 28.38 -7.67 8.77
CA SER A 34 28.79 -8.34 7.53
C SER A 34 28.09 -9.68 7.33
N ASN A 35 28.01 -10.49 8.39
CA ASN A 35 27.33 -11.78 8.36
C ASN A 35 25.81 -11.64 8.16
N ILE A 36 25.17 -10.65 8.79
CA ILE A 36 23.75 -10.34 8.58
C ILE A 36 23.50 -9.93 7.13
N ILE A 37 24.28 -9.00 6.59
CA ILE A 37 24.15 -8.53 5.20
C ILE A 37 24.33 -9.71 4.22
N LYS A 38 25.34 -10.57 4.43
CA LYS A 38 25.55 -11.77 3.63
C LYS A 38 24.35 -12.72 3.69
N SER A 39 23.82 -12.97 4.89
CA SER A 39 22.65 -13.83 5.10
C SER A 39 21.39 -13.28 4.42
N LEU A 40 21.11 -11.97 4.55
CA LEU A 40 19.98 -11.32 3.91
C LEU A 40 20.05 -11.43 2.39
N ASN A 41 21.22 -11.13 1.79
CA ASN A 41 21.43 -11.23 0.35
C ASN A 41 21.28 -12.67 -0.17
N GLN A 42 21.79 -13.66 0.56
CA GLN A 42 21.62 -15.07 0.18
C GLN A 42 20.17 -15.56 0.24
N ARG A 43 19.33 -14.94 1.07
CA ARG A 43 17.94 -15.38 1.28
C ARG A 43 16.95 -14.63 0.40
N LYS A 44 17.17 -13.34 0.12
CA LYS A 44 16.26 -12.53 -0.71
C LYS A 44 16.12 -13.08 -2.14
N ASP A 45 17.15 -13.76 -2.64
CA ASP A 45 17.18 -14.31 -4.01
C ASP A 45 16.64 -15.75 -4.10
N LYS A 46 16.27 -16.38 -2.98
CA LYS A 46 15.74 -17.75 -2.96
C LYS A 46 14.21 -17.77 -3.12
N PRO A 47 13.66 -18.48 -4.13
CA PRO A 47 12.23 -18.66 -4.30
C PRO A 47 11.52 -19.18 -3.04
N GLY A 48 10.39 -18.57 -2.68
CA GLY A 48 9.55 -18.98 -1.55
C GLY A 48 10.06 -18.53 -0.18
N GLN A 49 11.16 -17.78 -0.11
CA GLN A 49 11.61 -17.15 1.14
C GLN A 49 10.83 -15.86 1.40
N TRP A 50 10.55 -15.58 2.67
CA TRP A 50 9.84 -14.35 3.05
C TRP A 50 10.60 -13.07 2.67
N LEU A 51 11.93 -13.10 2.53
CA LEU A 51 12.78 -11.95 2.18
C LEU A 51 12.74 -11.53 0.70
N GLN A 52 11.97 -12.23 -0.15
CA GLN A 52 11.84 -11.85 -1.56
C GLN A 52 11.24 -10.44 -1.75
N TRP A 53 10.57 -9.89 -0.73
CA TRP A 53 10.06 -8.52 -0.75
C TRP A 53 11.16 -7.49 -1.04
N MET A 54 12.41 -7.75 -0.65
CA MET A 54 13.55 -6.85 -0.87
C MET A 54 13.89 -6.65 -2.35
N ASN A 55 13.47 -7.57 -3.21
CA ASN A 55 13.68 -7.50 -4.66
C ASN A 55 12.47 -6.93 -5.41
N LEU A 56 11.35 -6.61 -4.74
CA LEU A 56 10.11 -6.18 -5.40
C LEU A 56 10.28 -4.89 -6.22
N GLY A 57 11.16 -3.98 -5.81
CA GLY A 57 11.45 -2.74 -6.55
C GLY A 57 12.04 -2.97 -7.94
N TYR A 58 12.50 -4.19 -8.24
CA TYR A 58 13.08 -4.57 -9.53
C TYR A 58 12.15 -5.50 -10.35
N ASN A 59 10.93 -5.76 -9.88
CA ASN A 59 9.99 -6.64 -10.57
C ASN A 59 9.23 -5.86 -11.66
N GLU A 60 9.75 -5.91 -12.89
CA GLU A 60 9.14 -5.24 -14.05
C GLU A 60 7.79 -5.85 -14.45
N GLU A 61 7.61 -7.15 -14.25
CA GLU A 61 6.38 -7.88 -14.64
C GLU A 61 5.16 -7.37 -13.85
N THR A 62 5.31 -7.19 -12.54
CA THR A 62 4.22 -6.68 -11.68
C THR A 62 3.86 -5.25 -12.05
N VAL A 63 4.86 -4.41 -12.31
CA VAL A 63 4.65 -3.03 -12.75
C VAL A 63 3.92 -3.00 -14.10
N TRP A 64 4.28 -3.90 -15.02
CA TRP A 64 3.60 -4.03 -16.31
C TRP A 64 2.12 -4.39 -16.13
N TYR A 65 1.78 -5.44 -15.39
CA TYR A 65 0.38 -5.82 -15.17
C TYR A 65 -0.47 -4.68 -14.57
N VAL A 66 0.09 -3.95 -13.60
CA VAL A 66 -0.62 -2.82 -12.99
C VAL A 66 -0.84 -1.68 -13.99
N LYS A 67 0.17 -1.36 -14.82
CA LYS A 67 0.06 -0.31 -15.84
C LYS A 67 -0.94 -0.69 -16.94
N GLU A 68 -0.90 -1.93 -17.42
CA GLU A 68 -1.85 -2.45 -18.40
C GLU A 68 -3.27 -2.37 -17.86
N PHE A 69 -3.51 -2.86 -16.64
CA PHE A 69 -4.82 -2.79 -16.02
C PHE A 69 -5.30 -1.35 -15.85
N ALA A 70 -4.43 -0.45 -15.38
CA ALA A 70 -4.75 0.97 -15.24
C ALA A 70 -5.13 1.61 -16.58
N SER A 71 -4.44 1.25 -17.67
CA SER A 71 -4.78 1.71 -19.03
C SER A 71 -6.12 1.14 -19.51
N MET A 72 -6.42 -0.13 -19.26
CA MET A 72 -7.70 -0.76 -19.61
C MET A 72 -8.91 -0.09 -18.92
N VAL A 73 -8.69 0.51 -17.75
CA VAL A 73 -9.75 1.19 -16.97
C VAL A 73 -9.66 2.71 -16.98
N GLU A 74 -8.78 3.27 -17.80
CA GLU A 74 -8.55 4.70 -17.88
C GLU A 74 -9.85 5.46 -18.22
N ASN A 75 -10.06 6.60 -17.55
CA ASN A 75 -11.26 7.45 -17.71
C ASN A 75 -12.62 6.79 -17.39
N ARG A 76 -12.65 5.56 -16.86
CA ARG A 76 -13.90 4.89 -16.48
C ARG A 76 -14.38 5.21 -15.07
N PHE A 77 -13.46 5.60 -14.19
CA PHE A 77 -13.74 5.75 -12.76
C PHE A 77 -13.27 7.11 -12.25
N GLU A 78 -14.10 7.74 -11.42
CA GLU A 78 -13.78 8.98 -10.71
C GLU A 78 -13.14 8.70 -9.34
N ASN A 79 -13.36 7.49 -8.81
CA ASN A 79 -12.91 7.07 -7.50
C ASN A 79 -12.27 5.67 -7.55
N ILE A 80 -11.27 5.47 -6.71
CA ILE A 80 -10.75 4.15 -6.33
C ILE A 80 -11.07 3.97 -4.85
N LEU A 81 -11.76 2.88 -4.52
CA LEU A 81 -12.05 2.46 -3.15
C LEU A 81 -11.25 1.20 -2.84
N VAL A 82 -10.26 1.31 -1.96
CA VAL A 82 -9.45 0.19 -1.51
C VAL A 82 -10.09 -0.43 -0.27
N LEU A 83 -10.37 -1.73 -0.33
CA LEU A 83 -10.79 -2.54 0.81
C LEU A 83 -9.61 -3.38 1.27
N GLY A 84 -9.11 -3.13 2.48
CA GLY A 84 -7.91 -3.78 2.98
C GLY A 84 -7.52 -3.21 4.34
N ILE A 85 -6.88 -4.03 5.17
CA ILE A 85 -6.40 -3.62 6.50
C ILE A 85 -4.90 -3.90 6.65
N GLY A 86 -4.23 -3.17 7.54
CA GLY A 86 -2.82 -3.36 7.85
C GLY A 86 -1.94 -3.18 6.60
N GLY A 87 -1.16 -4.21 6.26
CA GLY A 87 -0.28 -4.17 5.08
C GLY A 87 -1.00 -3.94 3.75
N SER A 88 -2.29 -4.32 3.65
CA SER A 88 -3.12 -4.13 2.45
C SER A 88 -3.65 -2.70 2.29
N ALA A 89 -3.48 -1.82 3.28
CA ALA A 89 -3.91 -0.41 3.22
C ALA A 89 -2.77 0.58 3.51
N LEU A 90 -1.99 0.35 4.57
CA LEU A 90 -0.98 1.31 5.07
C LEU A 90 0.09 1.65 4.03
N GLY A 91 0.49 0.70 3.18
CA GLY A 91 1.44 0.97 2.09
C GLY A 91 0.87 1.91 1.03
N GLY A 92 -0.40 1.69 0.66
CA GLY A 92 -1.12 2.57 -0.27
C GLY A 92 -1.29 3.97 0.31
N LEU A 93 -1.79 4.05 1.56
CA LEU A 93 -1.93 5.30 2.30
C LEU A 93 -0.62 6.08 2.37
N ALA A 94 0.48 5.43 2.77
CA ALA A 94 1.78 6.08 2.89
C ALA A 94 2.26 6.68 1.56
N VAL A 95 2.08 5.95 0.45
CA VAL A 95 2.50 6.43 -0.88
C VAL A 95 1.58 7.55 -1.37
N THR A 96 0.27 7.44 -1.18
CA THR A 96 -0.67 8.48 -1.62
C THR A 96 -0.48 9.77 -0.84
N GLU A 97 -0.34 9.69 0.48
CA GLU A 97 -0.10 10.88 1.33
C GLU A 97 1.27 11.52 1.06
N ALA A 98 2.30 10.72 0.76
CA ALA A 98 3.63 11.26 0.51
C ALA A 98 3.81 11.88 -0.89
N LEU A 99 3.11 11.36 -1.91
CA LEU A 99 3.38 11.71 -3.32
C LEU A 99 2.27 12.52 -4.00
N LEU A 100 1.02 12.46 -3.53
CA LEU A 100 -0.06 13.24 -4.12
C LEU A 100 -0.06 14.67 -3.57
N LYS A 101 -0.78 15.56 -4.25
CA LYS A 101 -0.97 16.93 -3.77
C LYS A 101 -1.73 16.90 -2.43
N PRO A 102 -1.42 17.80 -1.48
CA PRO A 102 -2.19 17.92 -0.24
C PRO A 102 -3.69 18.04 -0.52
N TYR A 103 -4.50 17.38 0.31
CA TYR A 103 -5.96 17.33 0.16
C TYR A 103 -6.44 16.78 -1.18
N TRP A 104 -5.70 15.84 -1.78
CA TRP A 104 -5.97 15.25 -3.09
C TRP A 104 -7.46 15.00 -3.38
N ASN A 105 -8.19 14.38 -2.45
CA ASN A 105 -9.59 14.03 -2.62
C ASN A 105 -10.57 15.22 -2.60
N LEU A 106 -10.14 16.40 -2.15
CA LEU A 106 -10.91 17.65 -2.19
C LEU A 106 -10.66 18.45 -3.47
N LEU A 107 -9.66 18.07 -4.26
CA LEU A 107 -9.31 18.75 -5.51
C LEU A 107 -10.32 18.42 -6.62
N THR A 108 -10.59 19.43 -7.45
CA THR A 108 -11.34 19.28 -8.70
C THR A 108 -10.65 18.26 -9.64
N PRO A 109 -11.39 17.62 -10.56
CA PRO A 109 -10.79 16.75 -11.57
C PRO A 109 -9.63 17.41 -12.33
N GLU A 110 -9.78 18.69 -12.70
CA GLU A 110 -8.75 19.47 -13.41
C GLU A 110 -7.49 19.62 -12.57
N GLN A 111 -7.63 19.93 -11.27
CA GLN A 111 -6.49 20.02 -10.35
C GLN A 111 -5.79 18.67 -10.12
N ARG A 112 -6.50 17.56 -10.34
CA ARG A 112 -5.96 16.18 -10.31
C ARG A 112 -5.47 15.68 -11.68
N ASN A 113 -5.50 16.51 -12.72
CA ASN A 113 -5.21 16.10 -14.10
C ASN A 113 -6.09 14.94 -14.58
N GLY A 114 -7.36 14.91 -14.20
CA GLY A 114 -8.33 13.86 -14.53
C GLY A 114 -8.15 12.54 -13.76
N LEU A 115 -7.14 12.42 -12.89
CA LEU A 115 -6.89 11.21 -12.11
C LEU A 115 -7.92 11.05 -10.98
N PRO A 116 -8.30 9.82 -10.59
CA PRO A 116 -9.36 9.55 -9.62
C PRO A 116 -8.99 9.96 -8.18
N ARG A 117 -10.02 10.13 -7.34
CA ARG A 117 -9.89 10.17 -5.88
C ARG A 117 -9.54 8.77 -5.38
N ILE A 118 -8.84 8.67 -4.25
CA ILE A 118 -8.44 7.37 -3.69
C ILE A 118 -8.87 7.33 -2.23
N PHE A 119 -9.66 6.32 -1.87
CA PHE A 119 -10.17 6.11 -0.52
C PHE A 119 -9.75 4.73 -0.02
N PHE A 120 -9.49 4.62 1.28
CA PHE A 120 -9.13 3.39 1.94
C PHE A 120 -10.16 3.10 3.04
N LEU A 121 -10.75 1.92 3.02
CA LEU A 121 -11.53 1.37 4.13
C LEU A 121 -10.68 0.30 4.81
N ASP A 122 -10.07 0.66 5.93
CA ASP A 122 -9.21 -0.22 6.75
C ASP A 122 -9.80 -0.51 8.14
N ASN A 123 -11.07 -0.17 8.33
CA ASN A 123 -11.84 -0.49 9.53
C ASN A 123 -13.27 -0.93 9.12
N ILE A 124 -13.96 -1.65 10.01
CA ILE A 124 -15.34 -2.11 9.84
C ILE A 124 -16.36 -1.23 10.57
N ASP A 125 -15.96 -0.03 10.97
CA ASP A 125 -16.84 0.95 11.57
C ASP A 125 -17.97 1.34 10.59
N PRO A 126 -19.24 1.03 10.93
CA PRO A 126 -20.36 1.30 10.05
C PRO A 126 -20.57 2.80 9.80
N ASP A 127 -20.23 3.68 10.73
CA ASP A 127 -20.43 5.13 10.57
C ASP A 127 -19.45 5.66 9.52
N SER A 128 -18.17 5.29 9.64
CA SER A 128 -17.14 5.64 8.66
C SER A 128 -17.46 5.09 7.26
N MET A 129 -17.88 3.83 7.17
CA MET A 129 -18.21 3.20 5.90
C MET A 129 -19.46 3.83 5.25
N ASN A 130 -20.54 4.05 6.00
CA ASN A 130 -21.75 4.68 5.47
C ASN A 130 -21.47 6.13 5.06
N GLY A 131 -20.77 6.91 5.90
CA GLY A 131 -20.40 8.28 5.57
C GLY A 131 -19.57 8.39 4.29
N LEU A 132 -18.67 7.43 4.04
CA LEU A 132 -17.95 7.37 2.76
C LEU A 132 -18.87 6.99 1.59
N LEU A 133 -19.76 6.01 1.78
CA LEU A 133 -20.66 5.56 0.72
C LEU A 133 -21.71 6.59 0.33
N ASP A 134 -22.05 7.52 1.22
CA ASP A 134 -22.91 8.66 0.90
C ASP A 134 -22.21 9.69 -0.01
N ILE A 135 -20.87 9.67 -0.09
CA ILE A 135 -20.05 10.57 -0.90
C ILE A 135 -19.69 9.95 -2.26
N LEU A 136 -19.64 8.62 -2.35
CA LEU A 136 -19.19 7.91 -3.54
C LEU A 136 -20.35 7.58 -4.49
N ASP A 137 -20.21 7.95 -5.76
CA ASP A 137 -20.98 7.33 -6.83
C ASP A 137 -20.36 5.96 -7.15
N LEU A 138 -20.99 4.88 -6.68
CA LEU A 138 -20.50 3.52 -6.86
C LEU A 138 -20.43 3.10 -8.33
N LYS A 139 -21.25 3.68 -9.21
CA LYS A 139 -21.20 3.40 -10.66
C LYS A 139 -19.88 3.88 -11.28
N LYS A 140 -19.30 4.95 -10.71
CA LYS A 140 -18.02 5.54 -11.12
C LYS A 140 -16.88 5.22 -10.16
N THR A 141 -17.00 4.16 -9.37
CA THR A 141 -15.98 3.76 -8.39
C THR A 141 -15.41 2.39 -8.75
N LEU A 142 -14.08 2.31 -8.85
CA LEU A 142 -13.34 1.05 -8.90
C LEU A 142 -13.06 0.59 -7.47
N VAL A 143 -13.55 -0.59 -7.11
CA VAL A 143 -13.30 -1.22 -5.82
C VAL A 143 -12.13 -2.19 -5.96
N ASN A 144 -11.03 -1.91 -5.27
CA ASN A 144 -9.86 -2.78 -5.19
C ASN A 144 -9.88 -3.55 -3.85
N VAL A 145 -10.18 -4.84 -3.92
CA VAL A 145 -10.25 -5.73 -2.76
C VAL A 145 -8.88 -6.39 -2.56
N ILE A 146 -8.19 -6.04 -1.48
CA ILE A 146 -6.81 -6.48 -1.23
C ILE A 146 -6.75 -7.37 0.01
N THR A 147 -6.60 -8.68 -0.20
CA THR A 147 -6.44 -9.66 0.87
C THR A 147 -5.55 -10.79 0.39
N LYS A 148 -4.43 -11.04 1.07
CA LYS A 148 -3.52 -12.13 0.67
C LYS A 148 -4.16 -13.51 0.86
N SER A 149 -4.88 -13.70 1.97
CA SER A 149 -5.45 -15.00 2.33
C SER A 149 -6.81 -15.28 1.68
N GLY A 150 -7.44 -14.28 1.07
CA GLY A 150 -8.85 -14.36 0.66
C GLY A 150 -9.86 -14.35 1.81
N SER A 151 -9.41 -14.33 3.06
CA SER A 151 -10.25 -14.61 4.23
C SER A 151 -10.09 -13.61 5.39
N THR A 152 -9.36 -12.51 5.17
CA THR A 152 -9.25 -11.41 6.14
C THR A 152 -10.65 -10.89 6.47
N ALA A 153 -11.08 -11.04 7.72
CA ALA A 153 -12.48 -10.85 8.13
C ALA A 153 -12.98 -9.44 7.86
N GLU A 154 -12.16 -8.43 8.12
CA GLU A 154 -12.44 -7.02 7.89
C GLU A 154 -12.67 -6.75 6.40
N THR A 155 -11.71 -7.14 5.56
CA THR A 155 -11.79 -6.97 4.10
C THR A 155 -12.98 -7.70 3.49
N MET A 156 -13.27 -8.92 3.95
CA MET A 156 -14.40 -9.70 3.43
C MET A 156 -15.75 -9.14 3.88
N SER A 157 -15.85 -8.65 5.11
CA SER A 157 -17.06 -7.97 5.60
C SER A 157 -17.35 -6.72 4.77
N GLN A 158 -16.33 -5.88 4.55
CA GLN A 158 -16.44 -4.71 3.66
C GLN A 158 -16.83 -5.13 2.24
N TYR A 159 -16.16 -6.13 1.67
CA TYR A 159 -16.44 -6.61 0.31
C TYR A 159 -17.88 -7.11 0.17
N MET A 160 -18.39 -7.90 1.11
CA MET A 160 -19.77 -8.40 1.05
C MET A 160 -20.79 -7.26 1.03
N ILE A 161 -20.57 -6.22 1.84
CA ILE A 161 -21.44 -5.04 1.92
C ILE A 161 -21.37 -4.21 0.63
N ILE A 162 -20.16 -3.95 0.13
CA ILE A 162 -19.94 -3.16 -1.09
C ILE A 162 -20.45 -3.90 -2.32
N LYS A 163 -20.22 -5.22 -2.39
CA LYS A 163 -20.74 -6.08 -3.46
C LYS A 163 -22.26 -6.04 -3.52
N ASP A 164 -22.94 -6.22 -2.39
CA ASP A 164 -24.41 -6.16 -2.32
C ASP A 164 -24.95 -4.81 -2.84
N ARG A 165 -24.30 -3.69 -2.47
CA ARG A 165 -24.68 -2.36 -2.98
C ARG A 165 -24.43 -2.21 -4.48
N LEU A 166 -23.25 -2.63 -4.97
CA LEU A 166 -22.94 -2.58 -6.39
C LEU A 166 -23.89 -3.46 -7.23
N GLU A 167 -24.22 -4.67 -6.75
CA GLU A 167 -25.19 -5.57 -7.40
C GLU A 167 -26.58 -4.91 -7.50
N LYS A 168 -27.02 -4.22 -6.45
CA LYS A 168 -28.29 -3.48 -6.46
C LYS A 168 -28.28 -2.28 -7.42
N GLU A 169 -27.14 -1.60 -7.58
CA GLU A 169 -27.04 -0.39 -8.41
C GLU A 169 -26.74 -0.67 -9.89
N LEU A 170 -25.96 -1.71 -10.17
CA LEU A 170 -25.41 -2.00 -11.50
C LEU A 170 -25.92 -3.32 -12.08
N GLY A 171 -26.65 -4.13 -11.31
CA GLY A 171 -27.02 -5.48 -11.72
C GLY A 171 -25.77 -6.31 -12.00
N ASP A 172 -25.81 -7.14 -13.05
CA ASP A 172 -24.70 -8.04 -13.39
C ASP A 172 -23.39 -7.35 -13.78
N ASP A 173 -23.44 -6.08 -14.18
CA ASP A 173 -22.28 -5.30 -14.56
C ASP A 173 -21.41 -4.86 -13.37
N TYR A 174 -21.86 -5.08 -12.13
CA TYR A 174 -21.11 -4.77 -10.91
C TYR A 174 -19.67 -5.30 -10.92
N ARG A 175 -19.47 -6.46 -11.57
CA ARG A 175 -18.17 -7.14 -11.69
C ARG A 175 -17.12 -6.28 -12.39
N ARG A 176 -17.56 -5.37 -13.27
CA ARG A 176 -16.67 -4.45 -14.00
C ARG A 176 -16.08 -3.34 -13.11
N ASN A 177 -16.64 -3.16 -11.92
CA ASN A 177 -16.21 -2.18 -10.92
C ASN A 177 -15.36 -2.81 -9.81
N ILE A 178 -15.00 -4.08 -9.90
CA ILE A 178 -14.24 -4.79 -8.87
C ILE A 178 -12.95 -5.35 -9.45
N VAL A 179 -11.85 -5.12 -8.75
CA VAL A 179 -10.56 -5.78 -8.97
C VAL A 179 -10.11 -6.41 -7.66
N ALA A 180 -9.53 -7.62 -7.74
CA ALA A 180 -9.04 -8.35 -6.58
C ALA A 180 -7.52 -8.47 -6.64
N THR A 181 -6.86 -8.11 -5.54
CA THR A 181 -5.43 -8.33 -5.32
C THR A 181 -5.25 -9.37 -4.22
N THR A 182 -4.94 -10.60 -4.61
CA THR A 182 -4.85 -11.77 -3.72
C THR A 182 -3.72 -12.72 -4.14
N ASP A 183 -3.43 -13.74 -3.33
CA ASP A 183 -2.51 -14.80 -3.71
C ASP A 183 -3.05 -15.61 -4.90
N LYS A 184 -2.16 -16.10 -5.77
CA LYS A 184 -2.55 -16.88 -6.97
C LYS A 184 -3.31 -18.17 -6.65
N LYS A 185 -3.24 -18.67 -5.41
CA LYS A 185 -3.83 -19.94 -4.97
C LYS A 185 -5.16 -19.80 -4.23
N VAL A 186 -5.62 -18.57 -4.02
CA VAL A 186 -6.93 -18.25 -3.42
C VAL A 186 -7.98 -18.25 -4.53
#